data_AF-A0A8T4T7N6-F1
#
_entry.id   AF-A0A8T4T7N6-F1
#
_cell.length_a   1.000
_cell.length_b   1.000
_cell.length_c   1.000
_cell.angle_alpha   90.00
_cell.angle_beta   90.00
_cell.angle_gamma   90.00
#
_symmetry.space_group_name_H-M   'P 1'
#
loop_
_entity.id
_entity.type
_entity.pdbx_description
1 polymer ?
#
loop_
_entity_poly.entity_id
_entity_poly.type
_entity_poly.pdbx_seq_one_letter_code
_entity_poly.pdbx_strand_id
1 'polypeptide(L)'
;MKKVVLILIMLSIVLVVGCGRLNFNDNDKLENNETDDKITVKCENPCEKRGNFCENNILYECSQNIENGCYSKLVKKECSSDEKCTINGCEEKKLYQLSKNFDLKDYPEPFIKDKGFNDYMLIVSTDGLNGEIIAGADLQSGIVPYVEGKFPSPYTTRQLDSIEDKNAILIGTPCTNKFIAEIKDVELKSDGCDAFLKEGEPIIELYDNVDDEHVMLLVMAKNNEDYKKLGNFLKYWDGHKKIFIGNRLVIT
;
A
#
# COMPACT_ATOMS: atom_id res chain seq x y z
N MET A 1 21.05 -39.21 20.96
CA MET A 1 21.92 -39.15 19.76
C MET A 1 22.18 -37.67 19.47
N LYS A 2 23.42 -37.21 19.66
CA LYS A 2 23.80 -35.79 19.55
C LYS A 2 24.07 -35.46 18.08
N LYS A 3 23.30 -34.54 17.49
CA LYS A 3 23.59 -33.96 16.16
C LYS A 3 24.51 -32.76 16.35
N VAL A 4 25.74 -32.90 15.88
CA VAL A 4 26.73 -31.84 15.76
C VAL A 4 26.39 -31.05 14.51
N VAL A 5 26.05 -29.77 14.67
CA VAL A 5 25.83 -28.85 13.54
C VAL A 5 27.14 -28.10 13.32
N LEU A 6 27.71 -28.33 12.14
CA LEU A 6 28.94 -27.70 11.65
C LEU A 6 28.58 -26.31 11.09
N ILE A 7 29.06 -25.24 11.72
CA ILE A 7 28.90 -23.86 11.22
C ILE A 7 30.13 -23.56 10.35
N LEU A 8 29.90 -23.38 9.05
CA LEU A 8 30.90 -22.96 8.07
C LEU A 8 30.77 -21.44 7.88
N ILE A 9 31.70 -20.67 8.46
CA ILE A 9 31.81 -19.22 8.25
C ILE A 9 32.75 -19.01 7.06
N MET A 10 32.19 -18.68 5.90
CA MET A 10 32.95 -18.19 4.75
C MET A 10 33.18 -16.69 4.92
N LEU A 11 34.39 -16.33 5.31
CA LEU A 11 34.90 -14.97 5.37
C LEU A 11 35.30 -14.54 3.95
N SER A 12 34.51 -13.69 3.30
CA SER A 12 34.87 -13.11 2.01
C SER A 12 35.47 -11.72 2.20
N ILE A 13 36.79 -11.65 2.05
CA ILE A 13 37.57 -10.42 2.00
C ILE A 13 37.39 -9.81 0.60
N VAL A 14 36.77 -8.64 0.51
CA VAL A 14 36.82 -7.81 -0.69
C VAL A 14 37.70 -6.60 -0.41
N LEU A 15 38.96 -6.69 -0.86
CA LEU A 15 39.84 -5.55 -1.09
C LEU A 15 39.61 -5.09 -2.53
N VAL A 16 39.11 -3.86 -2.72
CA VAL A 16 39.33 -3.14 -3.98
C VAL A 16 39.95 -1.79 -3.66
N VAL A 17 41.26 -1.77 -3.90
CA VAL A 17 42.13 -0.60 -4.02
C VAL A 17 41.88 0.02 -5.39
N GLY A 18 41.81 1.35 -5.49
CA GLY A 18 41.98 2.02 -6.78
C GLY A 18 41.41 3.42 -6.89
N CYS A 19 42.05 4.41 -6.24
CA CYS A 19 41.90 5.81 -6.64
C CYS A 19 42.60 6.04 -7.99
N GLY A 20 41.86 5.95 -9.09
CA GLY A 20 42.27 6.44 -10.41
C GLY A 20 41.73 7.85 -10.65
N ARG A 21 42.60 8.86 -10.61
CA ARG A 21 42.30 10.20 -11.15
C ARG A 21 42.23 10.10 -12.68
N LEU A 22 41.04 10.30 -13.24
CA LEU A 22 40.87 10.55 -14.67
C LEU A 22 40.73 12.07 -14.88
N ASN A 23 41.74 12.66 -15.52
CA ASN A 23 41.63 13.97 -16.15
C ASN A 23 40.89 13.79 -17.48
N PHE A 24 39.67 14.30 -17.55
CA PHE A 24 39.00 14.57 -18.83
C PHE A 24 39.09 16.06 -19.11
N ASN A 25 39.88 16.38 -20.11
CA ASN A 25 39.88 17.67 -20.77
C ASN A 25 39.76 17.34 -22.25
N ASP A 26 38.54 17.35 -22.77
CA ASP A 26 38.31 17.56 -24.20
C ASP A 26 36.97 18.25 -24.40
N ASN A 27 37.07 19.34 -25.14
CA ASN A 27 36.01 20.24 -25.51
C ASN A 27 35.16 19.59 -26.60
N ASP A 28 33.97 19.10 -26.24
CA ASP A 28 32.89 18.93 -27.20
C ASP A 28 31.77 19.92 -26.87
N LYS A 29 31.73 20.99 -27.67
CA LYS A 29 30.54 21.85 -27.78
C LYS A 29 29.43 21.05 -28.47
N LEU A 30 28.61 20.37 -27.68
CA LEU A 30 27.23 20.10 -28.08
C LEU A 30 26.41 21.37 -27.78
N GLU A 31 26.03 22.09 -28.83
CA GLU A 31 24.94 23.07 -28.77
C GLU A 31 23.61 22.31 -28.64
N ASN A 32 23.23 21.98 -27.40
CA ASN A 32 21.86 21.64 -27.08
C ASN A 32 21.08 22.95 -26.98
N ASN A 33 20.30 23.26 -28.03
CA ASN A 33 19.16 24.18 -27.92
C ASN A 33 18.04 23.47 -27.14
N GLU A 34 18.26 23.23 -25.83
CA GLU A 34 17.18 23.02 -24.89
C GLU A 34 16.67 24.40 -24.48
N THR A 35 15.50 24.77 -24.98
CA THR A 35 14.69 25.79 -24.33
C THR A 35 14.30 25.24 -22.95
N ASP A 36 15.17 25.50 -21.97
CA ASP A 36 14.92 25.35 -20.54
C ASP A 36 13.71 26.24 -20.21
N ASP A 37 12.51 25.70 -20.43
CA ASP A 37 11.28 26.26 -19.90
C ASP A 37 11.39 26.15 -18.38
N LYS A 38 11.99 27.17 -17.77
CA LYS A 38 11.97 27.41 -16.33
C LYS A 38 10.54 27.76 -15.95
N ILE A 39 9.70 26.74 -15.85
CA ILE A 39 8.38 26.86 -15.24
C ILE A 39 8.63 27.22 -13.78
N THR A 40 8.48 28.50 -13.47
CA THR A 40 8.63 29.02 -12.12
C THR A 40 7.31 28.80 -11.41
N VAL A 41 7.05 27.56 -10.98
CA VAL A 41 5.88 27.27 -10.13
C VAL A 41 6.15 27.92 -8.78
N LYS A 42 5.36 28.92 -8.40
CA LYS A 42 5.38 29.47 -7.04
C LYS A 42 4.96 28.37 -6.08
N CYS A 43 5.96 27.77 -5.49
CA CYS A 43 5.88 26.71 -4.52
C CYS A 43 5.30 27.27 -3.21
N GLU A 44 3.99 27.21 -3.01
CA GLU A 44 3.39 27.64 -1.73
C GLU A 44 3.76 26.70 -0.56
N ASN A 45 4.26 25.48 -0.81
CA ASN A 45 4.78 24.62 0.26
C ASN A 45 5.68 23.38 -0.08
N PRO A 46 6.08 23.06 -1.34
CA PRO A 46 6.65 21.73 -1.65
C PRO A 46 8.10 21.45 -1.19
N CYS A 47 8.89 22.44 -0.74
CA CYS A 47 10.28 22.20 -0.31
C CYS A 47 10.47 22.11 1.21
N GLU A 48 9.45 21.72 1.97
CA GLU A 48 9.68 21.30 3.37
C GLU A 48 10.66 20.12 3.47
N LYS A 49 10.84 19.35 2.38
CA LYS A 49 11.84 18.30 2.26
C LYS A 49 12.57 18.39 0.90
N ARG A 50 13.89 18.43 0.92
CA ARG A 50 14.73 18.35 -0.30
C ARG A 50 14.59 16.96 -0.94
N GLY A 51 14.71 16.90 -2.27
CA GLY A 51 14.74 15.64 -3.02
C GLY A 51 13.59 15.48 -4.01
N ASN A 52 13.44 14.26 -4.51
CA ASN A 52 12.43 13.93 -5.51
C ASN A 52 11.02 13.89 -4.91
N PHE A 53 10.04 14.34 -5.69
CA PHE A 53 8.61 14.22 -5.39
C PHE A 53 7.81 14.01 -6.66
N CYS A 54 6.59 13.51 -6.51
CA CYS A 54 5.67 13.23 -7.60
C CYS A 54 4.42 14.09 -7.50
N GLU A 55 4.01 14.65 -8.62
CA GLU A 55 2.75 15.41 -8.75
C GLU A 55 2.15 15.07 -10.12
N ASN A 56 0.90 14.60 -10.15
CA ASN A 56 0.20 14.18 -11.37
C ASN A 56 0.97 13.13 -12.21
N ASN A 57 1.60 12.15 -11.57
CA ASN A 57 2.46 11.14 -12.22
C ASN A 57 3.72 11.71 -12.92
N ILE A 58 4.11 12.93 -12.58
CA ILE A 58 5.31 13.62 -13.06
C ILE A 58 6.34 13.69 -11.93
N LEU A 59 7.59 13.36 -12.24
CA LEU A 59 8.69 13.37 -11.27
C LEU A 59 9.42 14.71 -11.31
N TYR A 60 9.49 15.36 -10.15
CA TYR A 60 10.21 16.60 -9.93
C TYR A 60 11.29 16.40 -8.87
N GLU A 61 12.35 17.22 -8.93
CA GLU A 61 13.38 17.33 -7.89
C GLU A 61 13.26 18.71 -7.23
N CYS A 62 12.99 18.76 -5.93
CA CYS A 62 12.96 20.01 -5.17
C CYS A 62 14.35 20.33 -4.61
N SER A 63 14.86 21.51 -4.97
CA SER A 63 16.13 22.06 -4.50
C SER A 63 15.91 23.41 -3.80
N GLN A 64 16.67 23.65 -2.73
CA GLN A 64 16.68 24.94 -2.03
C GLN A 64 17.97 25.70 -2.36
N ASN A 65 17.83 26.94 -2.83
CA ASN A 65 18.91 27.90 -2.97
C ASN A 65 18.72 29.04 -1.96
N ILE A 66 19.79 29.39 -1.22
CA ILE A 66 19.76 30.40 -0.16
C ILE A 66 19.35 31.78 -0.72
N GLU A 67 19.73 32.10 -1.96
CA GLU A 67 19.46 33.39 -2.59
C GLU A 67 18.07 33.45 -3.26
N ASN A 68 17.61 32.33 -3.82
CA ASN A 68 16.44 32.28 -4.70
C ASN A 68 15.25 31.51 -4.13
N GLY A 69 15.38 30.98 -2.91
CA GLY A 69 14.35 30.18 -2.26
C GLY A 69 14.26 28.75 -2.82
N CYS A 70 13.06 28.19 -2.80
CA CYS A 70 12.75 26.85 -3.30
C CYS A 70 12.49 26.89 -4.80
N TYR A 71 13.06 25.95 -5.55
CA TYR A 71 12.66 25.66 -6.92
C TYR A 71 12.57 24.14 -7.15
N SER A 72 11.65 23.74 -8.02
CA SER A 72 11.57 22.39 -8.54
C SER A 72 12.14 22.33 -9.95
N LYS A 73 12.80 21.22 -10.29
CA LYS A 73 13.21 20.90 -11.67
C LYS A 73 12.44 19.66 -12.11
N LEU A 74 11.94 19.68 -13.34
CA LEU A 74 11.37 18.49 -13.96
C LEU A 74 12.47 17.44 -14.17
N VAL A 75 12.29 16.24 -13.60
CA VAL A 75 13.22 15.12 -13.78
C VAL A 75 12.72 14.17 -14.87
N LYS A 76 11.43 13.81 -14.84
CA LYS A 76 10.79 12.96 -15.86
C LYS A 76 9.37 13.47 -16.12
N LYS A 77 9.05 13.66 -17.40
CA LYS A 77 7.82 14.33 -17.87
C LYS A 77 6.54 13.58 -17.52
N GLU A 78 6.55 12.26 -17.57
CA GLU A 78 5.44 11.41 -17.17
C GLU A 78 5.95 9.97 -17.02
N CYS A 79 5.48 9.25 -16.00
CA CYS A 79 5.62 7.80 -15.98
C CYS A 79 4.67 7.16 -17.00
N SER A 80 4.98 5.97 -17.51
CA SER A 80 4.06 5.25 -18.40
C SER A 80 2.73 4.91 -17.69
N SER A 81 1.72 4.46 -18.44
CA SER A 81 0.45 4.00 -17.86
C SER A 81 0.62 2.83 -16.88
N ASP A 82 1.67 2.03 -17.11
CA ASP A 82 2.00 0.84 -16.34
C ASP A 82 3.04 1.15 -15.25
N GLU A 83 3.40 2.42 -15.07
CA GLU A 83 4.30 2.91 -14.03
C GLU A 83 3.56 3.87 -13.10
N LYS A 84 3.94 3.87 -11.82
CA LYS A 84 3.60 4.89 -10.83
C LYS A 84 4.82 5.75 -10.53
N CYS A 85 4.63 7.06 -10.46
CA CYS A 85 5.66 7.95 -9.98
C CYS A 85 5.88 7.76 -8.46
N THR A 86 7.14 7.56 -8.07
CA THR A 86 7.60 7.51 -6.69
C THR A 86 8.82 8.43 -6.49
N ILE A 87 9.25 8.61 -5.24
CA ILE A 87 10.48 9.36 -4.94
C ILE A 87 11.75 8.75 -5.58
N ASN A 88 11.71 7.46 -5.92
CA ASN A 88 12.84 6.77 -6.58
C ASN A 88 12.77 6.85 -8.11
N GLY A 89 11.70 7.43 -8.65
CA GLY A 89 11.43 7.46 -10.08
C GLY A 89 10.12 6.77 -10.43
N CYS A 90 9.99 6.39 -11.69
CA CYS A 90 8.84 5.61 -12.13
C CYS A 90 9.07 4.14 -11.80
N GLU A 91 8.19 3.57 -11.00
CA GLU A 91 8.19 2.16 -10.62
C GLU A 91 7.01 1.47 -11.30
N GLU A 92 7.15 0.20 -11.68
CA GLU A 92 6.05 -0.56 -12.28
C GLU A 92 4.84 -0.61 -11.33
N LYS A 93 3.64 -0.38 -11.87
CA LYS A 93 2.39 -0.51 -11.12
C LYS A 93 2.19 -1.96 -10.75
N LYS A 94 1.85 -2.19 -9.49
CA LYS A 94 1.45 -3.51 -9.01
C LYS A 94 0.03 -3.79 -9.50
N LEU A 95 -0.15 -4.95 -10.13
CA LEU A 95 -1.44 -5.38 -10.63
C LEU A 95 -2.09 -6.31 -9.61
N TYR A 96 -3.09 -5.81 -8.91
CA TYR A 96 -3.89 -6.61 -7.99
C TYR A 96 -5.12 -7.14 -8.70
N GLN A 97 -5.44 -8.41 -8.47
CA GLN A 97 -6.62 -9.06 -9.04
C GLN A 97 -7.47 -9.70 -7.94
N LEU A 98 -8.78 -9.78 -8.17
CA LEU A 98 -9.66 -10.54 -7.30
C LEU A 98 -9.15 -11.98 -7.19
N SER A 99 -9.18 -12.53 -5.97
CA SER A 99 -8.43 -13.74 -5.64
C SER A 99 -8.87 -14.96 -6.45
N LYS A 100 -7.99 -15.57 -7.24
CA LYS A 100 -8.36 -16.81 -7.97
C LYS A 100 -8.25 -18.05 -7.08
N ASN A 101 -7.50 -17.93 -5.99
CA ASN A 101 -7.14 -19.05 -5.12
C ASN A 101 -8.07 -19.19 -3.92
N PHE A 102 -8.75 -18.11 -3.52
CA PHE A 102 -9.61 -18.08 -2.34
C PHE A 102 -10.97 -17.46 -2.63
N ASP A 103 -11.99 -17.99 -1.96
CA ASP A 103 -13.36 -17.50 -2.00
C ASP A 103 -13.72 -16.88 -0.64
N LEU A 104 -14.62 -15.90 -0.62
CA LEU A 104 -15.11 -15.30 0.62
C LEU A 104 -15.73 -16.34 1.57
N LYS A 105 -16.25 -17.47 1.07
CA LYS A 105 -16.75 -18.58 1.91
C LYS A 105 -15.65 -19.25 2.76
N ASP A 106 -14.40 -19.08 2.36
CA ASP A 106 -13.22 -19.66 3.00
C ASP A 106 -12.73 -18.77 4.15
N TYR A 107 -13.24 -17.54 4.29
CA TYR A 107 -12.98 -16.70 5.47
C TYR A 107 -13.35 -17.44 6.76
N PRO A 108 -12.54 -17.39 7.84
CA PRO A 108 -11.28 -16.64 7.99
C PRO A 108 -10.00 -17.44 7.67
N GLU A 109 -10.09 -18.58 7.00
CA GLU A 109 -8.97 -19.54 6.80
C GLU A 109 -7.69 -18.93 6.22
N PRO A 110 -7.70 -18.03 5.23
CA PRO A 110 -6.44 -17.46 4.72
C PRO A 110 -5.65 -16.68 5.79
N PHE A 111 -6.36 -16.15 6.78
CA PHE A 111 -5.83 -15.31 7.86
C PHE A 111 -5.48 -16.12 9.11
N ILE A 112 -5.92 -17.39 9.18
CA ILE A 112 -5.81 -18.24 10.37
C ILE A 112 -5.34 -19.64 9.97
N LYS A 113 -4.21 -20.07 10.54
CA LYS A 113 -3.64 -21.38 10.28
C LYS A 113 -3.24 -22.07 11.58
N ASP A 114 -3.62 -23.33 11.74
CA ASP A 114 -3.31 -24.13 12.94
C ASP A 114 -3.71 -23.45 14.26
N LYS A 115 -4.85 -22.75 14.26
CA LYS A 115 -5.33 -21.88 15.36
C LYS A 115 -4.41 -20.71 15.72
N GLY A 116 -3.44 -20.39 14.88
CA GLY A 116 -2.65 -19.17 14.95
C GLY A 116 -3.01 -18.20 13.82
N PHE A 117 -2.51 -16.98 13.91
CA PHE A 117 -2.57 -16.04 12.80
C PHE A 117 -1.58 -16.45 11.71
N ASN A 118 -2.01 -16.38 10.44
CA ASN A 118 -1.19 -16.72 9.28
C ASN A 118 -0.69 -15.43 8.60
N ASP A 119 0.49 -14.93 9.00
CA ASP A 119 1.09 -13.69 8.47
C ASP A 119 0.12 -12.49 8.42
N TYR A 120 -0.72 -12.41 9.45
CA TYR A 120 -1.88 -11.53 9.51
C TYR A 120 -1.55 -10.08 9.89
N MET A 121 -2.17 -9.14 9.18
CA MET A 121 -2.27 -7.74 9.60
C MET A 121 -3.70 -7.22 9.51
N LEU A 122 -4.20 -6.63 10.61
CA LEU A 122 -5.40 -5.79 10.57
C LEU A 122 -4.99 -4.33 10.43
N ILE A 123 -5.44 -3.68 9.37
CA ILE A 123 -5.03 -2.32 9.04
C ILE A 123 -6.27 -1.44 8.95
N VAL A 124 -6.31 -0.42 9.79
CA VAL A 124 -7.33 0.63 9.77
C VAL A 124 -6.75 1.92 9.21
N SER A 125 -7.57 2.74 8.57
CA SER A 125 -7.13 4.03 8.06
C SER A 125 -6.73 4.97 9.19
N THR A 126 -5.67 5.75 8.98
CA THR A 126 -5.24 6.72 9.99
C THR A 126 -6.18 7.93 10.08
N ASP A 127 -6.73 8.34 8.93
CA ASP A 127 -7.67 9.47 8.82
C ASP A 127 -9.11 8.96 8.62
N GLY A 128 -9.39 7.73 9.08
CA GLY A 128 -10.63 7.01 8.84
C GLY A 128 -11.80 7.45 9.71
N LEU A 129 -12.98 6.92 9.38
CA LEU A 129 -14.18 7.09 10.19
C LEU A 129 -14.12 6.24 11.46
N ASN A 130 -14.79 6.66 12.55
CA ASN A 130 -14.90 5.86 13.78
C ASN A 130 -15.50 4.47 13.53
N GLY A 131 -16.37 4.34 12.51
CA GLY A 131 -16.93 3.09 12.05
C GLY A 131 -15.88 2.07 11.63
N GLU A 132 -14.75 2.51 11.05
CA GLU A 132 -13.65 1.63 10.65
C GLU A 132 -13.03 0.92 11.87
N ILE A 133 -12.84 1.67 12.97
CA ILE A 133 -12.32 1.12 14.23
C ILE A 133 -13.32 0.12 14.83
N ILE A 134 -14.61 0.43 14.81
CA ILE A 134 -15.66 -0.46 15.31
C ILE A 134 -15.73 -1.73 14.46
N ALA A 135 -15.69 -1.61 13.13
CA ALA A 135 -15.67 -2.74 12.22
C ALA A 135 -14.46 -3.63 12.46
N GLY A 136 -13.29 -3.03 12.69
CA GLY A 136 -12.08 -3.73 13.10
C GLY A 136 -12.29 -4.52 14.39
N ALA A 137 -12.81 -3.88 15.44
CA ALA A 137 -13.06 -4.56 16.72
C ALA A 137 -14.06 -5.71 16.61
N ASP A 138 -15.16 -5.54 15.85
CA ASP A 138 -16.14 -6.60 15.63
C ASP A 138 -15.56 -7.77 14.83
N LEU A 139 -14.75 -7.48 13.81
CA LEU A 139 -14.03 -8.49 13.04
C LEU A 139 -13.08 -9.28 13.94
N GLN A 140 -12.26 -8.59 14.74
CA GLN A 140 -11.37 -9.24 15.71
C GLN A 140 -12.18 -10.15 16.65
N SER A 141 -13.29 -9.65 17.18
CA SER A 141 -14.19 -10.44 18.04
C SER A 141 -14.78 -11.66 17.34
N GLY A 142 -15.04 -11.62 16.05
CA GLY A 142 -15.53 -12.76 15.26
C GLY A 142 -14.46 -13.81 14.96
N ILE A 143 -13.20 -13.38 14.88
CA ILE A 143 -12.05 -14.27 14.66
C ILE A 143 -11.59 -14.96 15.96
N VAL A 144 -11.76 -14.34 17.14
CA VAL A 144 -11.30 -14.88 18.43
C VAL A 144 -11.59 -16.38 18.65
N PRO A 145 -12.78 -16.93 18.32
CA PRO A 145 -13.07 -18.35 18.49
C PRO A 145 -12.16 -19.31 17.69
N TYR A 146 -11.48 -18.80 16.67
CA TYR A 146 -10.66 -19.56 15.73
C TYR A 146 -9.16 -19.53 16.05
N VAL A 147 -8.73 -18.68 16.98
CA VAL A 147 -7.33 -18.47 17.33
C VAL A 147 -7.04 -18.77 18.80
N GLU A 148 -5.91 -19.42 19.07
CA GLU A 148 -5.33 -19.55 20.39
C GLU A 148 -4.31 -18.41 20.59
N GLY A 149 -4.52 -17.58 21.62
CA GLY A 149 -3.57 -16.53 22.00
C GLY A 149 -4.14 -15.12 21.96
N LYS A 150 -3.24 -14.13 21.99
CA LYS A 150 -3.62 -12.72 21.98
C LYS A 150 -3.74 -12.24 20.54
N PHE A 151 -4.83 -11.51 20.28
CA PHE A 151 -5.02 -10.86 19.01
C PHE A 151 -3.94 -9.78 18.79
N PRO A 152 -3.27 -9.73 17.62
CA PRO A 152 -2.31 -8.67 17.33
C PRO A 152 -2.99 -7.30 17.30
N SER A 153 -2.35 -6.28 17.85
CA SER A 153 -2.90 -4.94 17.78
C SER A 153 -3.07 -4.49 16.32
N PRO A 154 -4.16 -3.80 15.98
CA PRO A 154 -4.33 -3.26 14.64
C PRO A 154 -3.26 -2.22 14.34
N TYR A 155 -2.85 -2.16 13.08
CA TYR A 155 -1.96 -1.13 12.55
C TYR A 155 -2.78 -0.01 11.91
N THR A 156 -2.22 1.19 11.93
CA THR A 156 -2.70 2.30 11.11
C THR A 156 -1.88 2.39 9.83
N THR A 157 -2.46 2.94 8.77
CA THR A 157 -1.77 3.13 7.48
C THR A 157 -0.48 3.96 7.55
N ARG A 158 -0.29 4.79 8.59
CA ARG A 158 0.96 5.54 8.81
C ARG A 158 2.09 4.71 9.42
N GLN A 159 1.80 3.55 10.00
CA GLN A 159 2.81 2.71 10.66
C GLN A 159 3.48 1.70 9.71
N LEU A 160 2.98 1.58 8.49
CA LEU A 160 3.40 0.56 7.53
C LEU A 160 3.80 1.22 6.22
N ASP A 161 4.90 0.76 5.63
CA ASP A 161 5.34 1.19 4.30
C ASP A 161 4.85 0.24 3.20
N SER A 162 4.70 -1.05 3.52
CA SER A 162 4.23 -2.10 2.59
C SER A 162 3.41 -3.17 3.32
N ILE A 163 2.66 -3.96 2.54
CA ILE A 163 1.85 -5.11 2.96
C ILE A 163 2.06 -6.34 2.06
N GLU A 164 3.08 -6.34 1.20
CA GLU A 164 3.22 -7.30 0.09
C GLU A 164 3.49 -8.74 0.50
N ASP A 165 4.01 -8.97 1.70
CA ASP A 165 4.43 -10.27 2.22
C ASP A 165 3.53 -10.75 3.37
N LYS A 166 2.26 -10.30 3.38
CA LYS A 166 1.33 -10.47 4.50
C LYS A 166 -0.09 -10.75 4.02
N ASN A 167 -0.80 -11.56 4.78
CA ASN A 167 -2.26 -11.60 4.69
C ASN A 167 -2.82 -10.37 5.39
N ALA A 168 -3.53 -9.51 4.66
CA ALA A 168 -3.99 -8.23 5.18
C ALA A 168 -5.51 -8.12 5.18
N ILE A 169 -6.07 -7.59 6.26
CA ILE A 169 -7.44 -7.08 6.27
C ILE A 169 -7.37 -5.56 6.33
N LEU A 170 -7.82 -4.93 5.24
CA LEU A 170 -7.76 -3.49 5.04
C LEU A 170 -9.15 -2.90 5.26
N ILE A 171 -9.31 -2.11 6.32
CA ILE A 171 -10.56 -1.42 6.63
C ILE A 171 -10.42 0.05 6.26
N GLY A 172 -11.38 0.55 5.49
CA GLY A 172 -11.42 1.94 5.06
C GLY A 172 -11.94 2.12 3.64
N THR A 173 -11.76 3.32 3.11
CA THR A 173 -12.01 3.61 1.69
C THR A 173 -10.68 3.92 1.00
N PRO A 174 -10.61 3.92 -0.34
CA PRO A 174 -9.43 4.43 -1.03
C PRO A 174 -9.08 5.88 -0.68
N CYS A 175 -10.02 6.66 -0.16
CA CYS A 175 -9.79 8.04 0.27
C CYS A 175 -9.04 8.15 1.61
N THR A 176 -9.18 7.14 2.47
CA THR A 176 -8.61 7.15 3.84
C THR A 176 -7.50 6.11 4.02
N ASN A 177 -7.47 5.07 3.19
CA ASN A 177 -6.53 3.96 3.27
C ASN A 177 -5.66 3.87 2.00
N LYS A 178 -4.37 4.24 2.13
CA LYS A 178 -3.41 4.27 1.01
C LYS A 178 -3.23 2.92 0.32
N PHE A 179 -3.35 1.81 1.05
CA PHE A 179 -3.20 0.47 0.48
C PHE A 179 -4.43 0.08 -0.34
N ILE A 180 -5.63 0.46 0.11
CA ILE A 180 -6.86 0.27 -0.67
C ILE A 180 -6.80 1.14 -1.94
N ALA A 181 -6.28 2.37 -1.85
CA ALA A 181 -6.08 3.24 -3.02
C ALA A 181 -5.16 2.60 -4.08
N GLU A 182 -4.04 2.05 -3.64
CA GLU A 182 -3.11 1.33 -4.51
C GLU A 182 -3.76 0.10 -5.18
N ILE A 183 -4.50 -0.71 -4.41
CA ILE A 183 -5.18 -1.91 -4.93
C ILE A 183 -6.29 -1.57 -5.93
N LYS A 184 -7.01 -0.46 -5.71
CA LYS A 184 -8.09 -0.01 -6.60
C LYS A 184 -7.58 0.85 -7.76
N ASP A 185 -6.28 1.10 -7.86
CA ASP A 185 -5.63 2.01 -8.83
C ASP A 185 -6.34 3.38 -8.89
N VAL A 186 -6.57 3.97 -7.72
CA VAL A 186 -7.14 5.32 -7.58
C VAL A 186 -6.22 6.21 -6.75
N GLU A 187 -6.25 7.51 -7.04
CA GLU A 187 -5.45 8.48 -6.30
C GLU A 187 -6.00 8.66 -4.87
N LEU A 188 -5.11 8.57 -3.89
CA LEU A 188 -5.46 8.76 -2.48
C LEU A 188 -5.92 10.21 -2.24
N LYS A 189 -7.08 10.38 -1.57
CA LYS A 189 -7.68 11.69 -1.25
C LYS A 189 -8.08 12.53 -2.47
N SER A 190 -8.15 11.96 -3.67
CA SER A 190 -8.68 12.67 -4.84
C SER A 190 -10.20 12.81 -4.76
N ASP A 191 -10.77 13.76 -5.50
CA ASP A 191 -12.23 13.77 -5.70
C ASP A 191 -12.67 12.47 -6.38
N GLY A 192 -13.67 11.80 -5.81
CA GLY A 192 -14.21 10.55 -6.36
C GLY A 192 -13.40 9.28 -6.07
N CYS A 193 -12.39 9.30 -5.19
CA CYS A 193 -11.68 8.10 -4.74
C CYS A 193 -12.61 7.01 -4.15
N ASP A 194 -13.83 7.38 -3.73
CA ASP A 194 -14.87 6.47 -3.23
C ASP A 194 -16.16 6.49 -4.08
N ALA A 195 -16.08 6.91 -5.35
CA ALA A 195 -17.25 7.06 -6.23
C ALA A 195 -18.00 5.73 -6.49
N PHE A 196 -17.34 4.59 -6.32
CA PHE A 196 -17.95 3.27 -6.46
C PHE A 196 -18.65 2.77 -5.18
N LEU A 197 -18.47 3.47 -4.05
CA LEU A 197 -19.15 3.15 -2.80
C LEU A 197 -20.48 3.92 -2.72
N LYS A 198 -21.57 3.19 -2.45
CA LYS A 198 -22.88 3.78 -2.19
C LYS A 198 -23.28 3.60 -0.73
N GLU A 199 -24.02 4.55 -0.19
CA GLU A 199 -24.61 4.42 1.14
C GLU A 199 -25.58 3.23 1.20
N GLY A 200 -25.52 2.47 2.28
CA GLY A 200 -26.34 1.26 2.47
C GLY A 200 -25.81 0.01 1.74
N GLU A 201 -24.78 0.15 0.89
CA GLU A 201 -24.15 -0.91 0.10
C GLU A 201 -22.67 -1.11 0.50
N PRO A 202 -22.33 -1.46 1.76
CA PRO A 202 -20.95 -1.78 2.11
C PRO A 202 -20.45 -3.01 1.35
N ILE A 203 -19.16 -3.00 1.03
CA ILE A 203 -18.51 -3.94 0.11
C ILE A 203 -17.38 -4.69 0.83
N ILE A 204 -17.33 -6.01 0.60
CA ILE A 204 -16.20 -6.86 0.95
C ILE A 204 -15.60 -7.40 -0.35
N GLU A 205 -14.31 -7.25 -0.55
CA GLU A 205 -13.58 -7.81 -1.71
C GLU A 205 -12.33 -8.57 -1.25
N LEU A 206 -12.02 -9.69 -1.90
CA LEU A 206 -10.83 -10.50 -1.65
C LEU A 206 -9.92 -10.47 -2.87
N TYR A 207 -8.66 -10.07 -2.68
CA TYR A 207 -7.63 -9.96 -3.71
C TYR A 207 -6.46 -10.88 -3.41
N ASP A 208 -5.80 -11.37 -4.46
CA ASP A 208 -4.46 -11.95 -4.34
C ASP A 208 -3.45 -10.80 -4.10
N ASN A 209 -2.46 -11.04 -3.26
CA ASN A 209 -1.32 -10.13 -3.09
C ASN A 209 -0.32 -10.32 -4.24
N VAL A 210 0.66 -9.41 -4.36
CA VAL A 210 1.62 -9.41 -5.48
C VAL A 210 2.54 -10.62 -5.52
N ASP A 211 2.66 -11.35 -4.41
CA ASP A 211 3.49 -12.55 -4.31
C ASP A 211 2.73 -13.85 -4.59
N ASP A 212 1.42 -13.77 -4.90
CA ASP A 212 0.50 -14.89 -5.11
C ASP A 212 0.38 -15.89 -3.92
N GLU A 213 1.11 -15.67 -2.82
CA GLU A 213 1.10 -16.52 -1.62
C GLU A 213 0.19 -15.95 -0.52
N HIS A 214 -0.03 -14.63 -0.53
CA HIS A 214 -0.87 -13.94 0.42
C HIS A 214 -2.15 -13.38 -0.21
N VAL A 215 -3.13 -13.07 0.64
CA VAL A 215 -4.39 -12.43 0.23
C VAL A 215 -4.71 -11.17 1.02
N MET A 216 -5.54 -10.33 0.43
CA MET A 216 -6.00 -9.10 1.04
C MET A 216 -7.53 -9.03 1.03
N LEU A 217 -8.12 -8.85 2.21
CA LEU A 217 -9.55 -8.60 2.36
C LEU A 217 -9.78 -7.09 2.51
N LEU A 218 -10.40 -6.48 1.51
CA LEU A 218 -10.84 -5.10 1.55
C LEU A 218 -12.22 -5.03 2.18
N VAL A 219 -12.33 -4.22 3.22
CA VAL A 219 -13.56 -3.96 3.98
C VAL A 219 -13.89 -2.48 3.84
N MET A 220 -14.85 -2.18 2.96
CA MET A 220 -15.11 -0.82 2.50
C MET A 220 -16.57 -0.41 2.71
N ALA A 221 -16.77 0.82 3.18
CA ALA A 221 -18.09 1.40 3.39
C ALA A 221 -18.05 2.93 3.29
N LYS A 222 -19.20 3.56 2.97
CA LYS A 222 -19.29 5.01 2.78
C LYS A 222 -19.34 5.79 4.10
N ASN A 223 -19.97 5.22 5.14
CA ASN A 223 -20.24 5.91 6.40
C ASN A 223 -20.12 4.99 7.63
N ASN A 224 -20.27 5.58 8.82
CA ASN A 224 -20.14 4.86 10.11
C ASN A 224 -21.16 3.74 10.30
N GLU A 225 -22.40 3.90 9.80
CA GLU A 225 -23.47 2.92 9.98
C GLU A 225 -23.22 1.69 9.10
N ASP A 226 -22.77 1.91 7.87
CA ASP A 226 -22.40 0.85 6.93
C ASP A 226 -21.18 0.06 7.44
N TYR A 227 -20.18 0.71 8.06
CA TYR A 227 -19.09 -0.01 8.71
C TYR A 227 -19.57 -0.86 9.90
N LYS A 228 -20.49 -0.37 10.72
CA LYS A 228 -21.07 -1.16 11.82
C LYS A 228 -21.82 -2.38 11.28
N LYS A 229 -22.60 -2.19 10.19
CA LYS A 229 -23.30 -3.27 9.49
C LYS A 229 -22.31 -4.33 8.99
N LEU A 230 -21.25 -3.90 8.31
CA LEU A 230 -20.22 -4.78 7.75
C LEU A 230 -19.44 -5.51 8.85
N GLY A 231 -18.96 -4.79 9.88
CA GLY A 231 -18.25 -5.40 11.01
C GLY A 231 -19.06 -6.48 11.71
N ASN A 232 -20.34 -6.20 11.99
CA ASN A 232 -21.28 -7.16 12.56
C ASN A 232 -21.50 -8.37 11.62
N PHE A 233 -21.63 -8.11 10.31
CA PHE A 233 -21.79 -9.15 9.30
C PHE A 233 -20.58 -10.11 9.25
N LEU A 234 -19.35 -9.58 9.27
CA LEU A 234 -18.11 -10.39 9.33
C LEU A 234 -17.93 -11.11 10.67
N LYS A 235 -18.38 -10.50 11.76
CA LYS A 235 -18.34 -11.11 13.10
C LYS A 235 -19.13 -12.41 13.18
N TYR A 236 -20.28 -12.46 12.51
CA TYR A 236 -21.16 -13.63 12.47
C TYR A 236 -21.13 -14.35 11.11
N TRP A 237 -19.98 -14.35 10.44
CA TRP A 237 -19.82 -14.89 9.09
C TRP A 237 -20.34 -16.34 8.96
N ASP A 238 -20.13 -17.20 9.98
CA ASP A 238 -20.58 -18.59 9.97
C ASP A 238 -22.08 -18.75 9.73
N GLY A 239 -22.88 -17.86 10.34
CA GLY A 239 -24.34 -17.82 10.16
C GLY A 239 -24.76 -17.46 8.74
N HIS A 240 -23.83 -16.93 7.95
CA HIS A 240 -24.05 -16.38 6.62
C HIS A 240 -23.12 -17.00 5.55
N LYS A 241 -22.39 -18.08 5.84
CA LYS A 241 -21.42 -18.68 4.91
C LYS A 241 -21.98 -18.95 3.50
N LYS A 242 -23.28 -19.23 3.38
CA LYS A 242 -23.96 -19.46 2.09
C LYS A 242 -24.08 -18.23 1.19
N ILE A 243 -23.95 -17.02 1.73
CA ILE A 243 -24.00 -15.77 0.95
C ILE A 243 -22.60 -15.18 0.72
N PHE A 244 -21.59 -15.64 1.45
CA PHE A 244 -20.19 -15.39 1.13
C PHE A 244 -19.81 -16.31 -0.03
N ILE A 245 -20.07 -15.92 -1.28
CA ILE A 245 -19.68 -16.71 -2.45
C ILE A 245 -18.92 -15.80 -3.41
N GLY A 246 -17.81 -16.32 -3.96
CA GLY A 246 -16.93 -15.59 -4.84
C GLY A 246 -16.08 -14.58 -4.07
N ASN A 247 -15.58 -13.56 -4.74
CA ASN A 247 -14.50 -12.73 -4.20
C ASN A 247 -14.94 -11.31 -3.92
N ARG A 248 -16.22 -11.02 -4.15
CA ARG A 248 -16.83 -9.72 -3.98
C ARG A 248 -18.25 -9.89 -3.51
N LEU A 249 -18.59 -9.22 -2.41
CA LEU A 249 -19.91 -9.22 -1.82
C LEU A 249 -20.33 -7.78 -1.50
N VAL A 250 -21.54 -7.41 -1.91
CA VAL A 250 -22.19 -6.16 -1.52
C VAL A 250 -23.31 -6.52 -0.55
N ILE A 251 -23.32 -5.91 0.63
CA ILE A 251 -24.28 -6.24 1.70
C ILE A 251 -25.46 -5.27 1.64
N THR A 252 -26.59 -5.72 1.09
CA THR A 252 -27.85 -4.96 1.03
C THR A 252 -28.71 -5.15 2.26
#